data_AF-A0A380H871-F1
#
_entry.id   AF-A0A380H871-F1
#
_cell.length_a   1.000
_cell.length_b   1.000
_cell.length_c   1.000
_cell.angle_alpha   90.00
_cell.angle_beta   90.00
_cell.angle_gamma   90.00
#
_symmetry.space_group_name_H-M   'P 1'
#
loop_
_entity.id
_entity.type
_entity.pdbx_description
1 polymer ?
#
loop_
_entity_poly.entity_id
_entity_poly.type
_entity_poly.pdbx_seq_one_letter_code
_entity_poly.pdbx_strand_id
1 'polypeptide(L)' 'MTILWLVILILLVMINKAIVKKMMQHNKMFFARVSTTLTSLCAFILVYLFIKALIPPLIMIMNVFYHH' A
#
# COMPACT_ATOMS: atom_id res chain seq x y z
N MET A 1 13.19 -4.46 5.71
CA MET A 1 12.07 -3.54 6.06
C MET A 1 11.23 -3.14 4.86
N THR A 2 11.82 -2.84 3.70
CA THR A 2 11.08 -2.40 2.50
C THR A 2 10.17 -3.49 1.90
N ILE A 3 10.65 -4.74 1.84
CA ILE A 3 9.83 -5.90 1.43
C ILE A 3 8.61 -6.09 2.35
N LEU A 4 8.75 -5.82 3.66
CA LEU A 4 7.68 -5.93 4.63
C LEU A 4 6.51 -4.98 4.30
N TRP A 5 6.82 -3.73 3.95
CA TRP A 5 5.84 -2.73 3.55
C TRP A 5 5.13 -3.09 2.24
N LEU A 6 5.83 -3.72 1.30
CA LEU A 6 5.26 -4.21 0.05
C LEU A 6 4.24 -5.34 0.30
N VAL A 7 4.59 -6.29 1.18
CA VAL A 7 3.69 -7.36 1.60
C VAL A 7 2.44 -6.81 2.32
N ILE A 8 2.61 -5.80 3.18
CA ILE A 8 1.50 -5.11 3.85
C ILE A 8 0.55 -4.44 2.85
N LEU A 9 1.08 -3.80 1.82
CA LEU A 9 0.28 -3.20 0.73
C LEU A 9 -0.54 -4.24 -0.01
N ILE A 10 0.06 -5.38 -0.37
CA ILE A 10 -0.64 -6.48 -1.06
C ILE A 10 -1.76 -7.04 -0.17
N LEU A 11 -1.48 -7.29 1.11
CA LEU A 11 -2.48 -7.76 2.07
C LEU A 11 -3.64 -6.76 2.23
N LEU A 12 -3.34 -5.47 2.33
CA LEU A 12 -4.35 -4.42 2.44
C LEU A 12 -5.30 -4.43 1.23
N VAL A 13 -4.76 -4.57 0.02
CA VAL A 13 -5.54 -4.64 -1.22
C VAL A 13 -6.41 -5.89 -1.26
N MET A 14 -5.87 -7.05 -0.87
CA MET A 14 -6.63 -8.30 -0.81
C MET A 14 -7.78 -8.24 0.18
N ILE A 15 -7.53 -7.71 1.39
CA ILE A 15 -8.54 -7.55 2.44
C ILE A 15 -9.64 -6.60 1.95
N ASN A 16 -9.28 -5.45 1.38
CA ASN A 16 -10.26 -4.49 0.89
C ASN A 16 -11.10 -5.09 -0.26
N LYS A 17 -10.49 -5.86 -1.17
CA LYS A 17 -11.24 -6.57 -2.23
C LYS A 17 -12.26 -7.55 -1.64
N ALA A 18 -11.91 -8.28 -0.59
CA ALA A 18 -12.82 -9.19 0.09
C ALA A 18 -13.97 -8.43 0.79
N ILE A 19 -13.66 -7.34 1.50
CA ILE A 19 -14.65 -6.50 2.19
C ILE A 19 -15.62 -5.87 1.19
N VAL A 20 -15.11 -5.24 0.12
CA VAL A 20 -15.94 -4.60 -0.92
C VAL A 20 -16.83 -5.63 -1.62
N LYS A 21 -16.30 -6.83 -1.93
CA LYS A 21 -17.10 -7.91 -2.53
C LYS A 21 -18.25 -8.34 -1.61
N LYS A 22 -17.98 -8.49 -0.31
CA LYS A 22 -18.99 -8.86 0.69
C LYS A 22 -20.03 -7.73 0.90
N MET A 23 -19.61 -6.46 0.84
CA MET A 23 -20.50 -5.31 0.95
C MET A 23 -21.38 -5.10 -0.29
N MET A 24 -20.84 -5.34 -1.50
CA MET A 24 -21.63 -5.33 -2.74
C MET A 24 -22.71 -6.40 -2.73
N GLN A 25 -22.43 -7.61 -2.22
CA GLN A 25 -23.43 -8.67 -2.08
C GLN A 25 -24.61 -8.29 -1.15
N HIS A 26 -24.37 -7.40 -0.17
CA HIS A 26 -25.42 -6.90 0.73
C HIS A 26 -26.09 -5.61 0.24
N ASN A 27 -25.86 -5.21 -1.02
CA ASN A 27 -26.36 -3.97 -1.63
C ASN A 27 -25.96 -2.70 -0.85
N LYS A 28 -24.91 -2.78 -0.03
CA LYS A 28 -24.38 -1.67 0.79
C LYS A 28 -23.37 -0.85 0.00
N MET A 29 -23.77 -0.32 -1.17
CA MET A 29 -22.89 0.45 -2.05
C MET A 29 -22.25 1.66 -1.37
N PHE A 30 -22.97 2.31 -0.44
CA PHE A 30 -22.45 3.46 0.29
C PHE A 30 -21.26 3.07 1.21
N PHE A 31 -21.41 1.98 1.97
CA PHE A 31 -20.33 1.45 2.81
C PHE A 31 -19.15 0.94 1.99
N ALA A 32 -19.40 0.31 0.83
CA ALA A 32 -18.35 -0.12 -0.07
C ALA A 32 -17.50 1.07 -0.54
N ARG A 33 -18.14 2.19 -0.95
CA ARG A 33 -17.43 3.41 -1.36
C ARG A 33 -16.59 3.99 -0.23
N VAL A 34 -17.13 4.10 0.98
CA VAL A 34 -16.42 4.60 2.17
C VAL A 34 -15.23 3.69 2.52
N SER A 35 -15.38 2.37 2.45
CA SER A 35 -14.28 1.42 2.66
C SER A 35 -13.17 1.60 1.62
N THR A 36 -13.54 1.89 0.38
CA THR A 36 -12.59 2.05 -0.73
C THR A 36 -11.80 3.35 -0.61
N THR A 37 -12.45 4.47 -0.25
CA THR A 37 -11.76 5.74 0.02
C THR A 37 -10.87 5.65 1.24
N LEU A 38 -11.32 5.03 2.33
CA LEU A 38 -10.49 4.84 3.52
C LEU A 38 -9.27 3.97 3.24
N THR A 39 -9.45 2.88 2.49
CA THR A 39 -8.35 2.03 2.07
C THR A 39 -7.37 2.78 1.17
N SER A 40 -7.87 3.62 0.26
CA SER A 40 -7.01 4.43 -0.61
C SER A 40 -6.16 5.42 0.20
N LEU A 41 -6.75 6.09 1.20
CA LEU A 41 -6.02 6.96 2.12
C LEU A 41 -4.93 6.20 2.88
N CYS A 42 -5.26 5.03 3.44
CA CYS A 42 -4.27 4.16 4.08
C CYS A 42 -3.17 3.72 3.11
N ALA A 43 -3.53 3.38 1.87
CA ALA A 43 -2.56 2.99 0.84
C ALA A 43 -1.61 4.14 0.51
N PHE A 44 -2.08 5.39 0.43
CA PHE A 44 -1.20 6.55 0.23
C PHE A 44 -0.18 6.72 1.37
N ILE A 45 -0.62 6.58 2.62
CA ILE A 45 0.27 6.66 3.80
C ILE A 45 1.31 5.53 3.75
N LEU A 46 0.88 4.31 3.41
CA LEU A 46 1.75 3.15 3.29
C LEU A 46 2.77 3.28 2.16
N VAL A 47 2.36 3.80 1.00
CA VAL A 47 3.26 4.07 -0.13
C VAL A 47 4.30 5.13 0.26
N TYR A 48 3.90 6.20 0.96
CA TYR A 48 4.85 7.20 1.45
C TYR A 48 5.89 6.59 2.39
N LEU A 49 5.46 5.77 3.35
CA LEU A 49 6.37 5.05 4.26
C LEU A 49 7.27 4.07 3.51
N PHE A 50 6.75 3.38 2.49
CA PHE A 50 7.51 2.50 1.62
C PHE A 50 8.62 3.25 0.88
N ILE A 51 8.30 4.38 0.24
CA ILE A 51 9.28 5.22 -0.47
C ILE A 51 10.33 5.72 0.52
N LYS A 52 9.92 6.22 1.69
CA LYS A 52 10.85 6.67 2.73
C LYS A 52 11.81 5.56 3.18
N ALA A 53 11.32 4.32 3.26
CA ALA A 53 12.15 3.15 3.58
C ALA A 53 13.02 2.67 2.40
N LEU A 54 12.66 3.00 1.16
CA LEU A 54 13.40 2.67 -0.06
C LEU A 54 14.55 3.65 -0.34
N ILE A 55 14.44 4.91 0.11
CA ILE A 55 15.47 5.95 -0.05
C ILE A 55 16.87 5.49 0.44
N PRO A 56 17.07 5.00 1.68
CA PRO A 56 18.40 4.61 2.14
C PRO A 56 19.08 3.51 1.31
N PRO A 57 18.42 2.39 0.94
CA PRO A 57 19.04 1.40 0.05
C PRO A 57 19.27 1.92 -1.37
N LEU A 58 18.39 2.80 -1.90
CA LEU A 58 18.61 3.47 -3.19
C LEU A 58 19.87 4.34 -3.18
N ILE A 59 20.08 5.13 -2.12
CA ILE A 59 21.28 5.97 -1.95
C ILE A 59 22.52 5.09 -1.87
N MET A 60 22.47 3.95 -1.17
CA MET A 60 23.60 3.03 -1.09
C MET A 60 23.98 2.44 -2.45
N ILE A 61 22.99 2.05 -3.26
CA ILE A 61 23.21 1.56 -4.63
C ILE A 61 23.77 2.68 -5.51
N MET A 62 23.17 3.88 -5.47
CA MET A 62 23.69 5.04 -6.21
C MET A 62 25.13 5.34 -5.82
N ASN A 63 25.47 5.28 -4.54
CA ASN A 63 26.82 5.57 -4.08
C ASN A 63 27.83 4.51 -4.58
N VAL A 64 27.44 3.24 -4.63
CA VAL A 64 28.25 2.16 -5.24
C VAL A 64 28.45 2.39 -6.75
N PHE A 65 27.45 2.89 -7.46
CA PHE A 65 27.53 3.18 -8.90
C PHE A 65 28.24 4.49 -9.24
N TYR A 66 28.21 5.50 -8.37
CA TYR A 66 28.81 6.82 -8.62
C TYR A 66 30.27 6.95 -8.15
N HIS A 67 30.76 6.02 -7.32
CA HIS A 67 32.16 6.01 -6.87
C HIS A 67 33.09 5.13 -7.74
N HIS A 68 32.67 4.79 -8.96
CA HIS A 68 33.48 4.01 -9.90
C HIS A 68 33.93 4.80 -11.12
#